data_AF-A0A1Y5ET25-F1
#
_entry.id   AF-A0A1Y5ET25-F1
#
_cell.length_a   1.000
_cell.length_b   1.000
_cell.length_c   1.000
_cell.angle_alpha   90.00
_cell.angle_beta   90.00
_cell.angle_gamma   90.00
#
_symmetry.space_group_name_H-M   'P 1'
#
loop_
_entity.id
_entity.type
_entity.pdbx_description
1 polymer ?
#
loop_
_entity_poly.entity_id
_entity_poly.type
_entity_poly.pdbx_seq_one_letter_code
_entity_poly.pdbx_strand_id
1 'polypeptide(L)'
;MFTSRAEYRLLLREDNADMRLTPKGRELGLVNDQRWSIFETKRNAVANETERLEAYKFSPEKTDQAVAEQVLGEPLKKVSSALDLLRRPNVDYDGLLTLLAEDNKVADDVAEQVTIQTKYAGYINRQQNEIDRLKRNETTVLPDDLDYKEVRGLSNEVR
;
A
#
# COMPACT_ATOMS: atom_id res chain seq x y z
N MET A 1 0.34 19.22 15.76
CA MET A 1 -0.62 18.11 15.55
C MET A 1 -0.21 16.86 16.34
N PHE A 2 -0.10 16.94 17.67
CA PHE A 2 0.29 15.77 18.48
C PHE A 2 -0.89 15.07 19.15
N THR A 3 -2.04 15.73 19.24
CA THR A 3 -3.28 15.21 19.85
C THR A 3 -4.33 14.77 18.82
N SER A 4 -4.16 15.14 17.56
CA SER A 4 -5.04 14.78 16.45
C SER A 4 -4.79 13.33 16.02
N ARG A 5 -5.81 12.47 16.11
CA ARG A 5 -5.76 11.13 15.51
C ARG A 5 -6.22 11.21 14.06
N ALA A 6 -5.32 10.81 13.14
CA ALA A 6 -5.72 10.53 11.77
C ALA A 6 -6.24 9.09 11.70
N GLU A 7 -7.53 8.92 11.42
CA GLU A 7 -8.15 7.60 11.24
C GLU A 7 -7.51 6.83 10.06
N TYR A 8 -6.87 7.56 9.14
CA TYR A 8 -6.26 7.05 7.90
C TYR A 8 -4.73 6.95 7.94
N ARG A 9 -4.15 6.67 9.12
CA ARG A 9 -2.67 6.73 9.32
C ARG A 9 -1.83 5.87 8.36
N LEU A 10 -2.36 4.74 7.86
CA LEU A 10 -1.61 3.88 6.94
C LEU A 10 -1.62 4.43 5.51
N LEU A 11 -2.59 5.27 5.16
CA LEU A 11 -2.62 5.99 3.89
C LEU A 11 -1.84 7.30 3.98
N LEU A 12 -1.87 7.98 5.13
CA LEU A 12 -1.25 9.28 5.36
C LEU A 12 0.16 9.20 5.95
N ARG A 13 1.01 8.36 5.37
CA ARG A 13 2.39 8.20 5.84
C ARG A 13 3.31 9.25 5.24
N GLU A 14 4.43 9.49 5.89
CA GLU A 14 5.46 10.39 5.36
C GLU A 14 6.04 9.86 4.04
N ASP A 15 6.36 8.56 3.99
CA ASP A 15 7.02 7.87 2.88
C ASP A 15 6.29 7.97 1.54
N ASN A 16 4.97 8.16 1.56
CA ASN A 16 4.12 8.21 0.38
C ASN A 16 3.48 9.59 0.12
N ALA A 17 3.95 10.64 0.81
CA ALA A 17 3.40 11.98 0.66
C ALA A 17 3.55 12.52 -0.77
N ASP A 18 4.66 12.20 -1.43
CA ASP A 18 4.92 12.50 -2.83
C ASP A 18 3.88 11.87 -3.76
N MET A 19 3.58 10.58 -3.59
CA MET A 19 2.56 9.83 -4.35
C MET A 19 1.17 10.42 -4.17
N ARG A 20 0.87 10.97 -2.99
CA ARG A 20 -0.45 11.56 -2.69
C ARG A 20 -0.60 13.00 -3.15
N LEU A 21 0.45 13.80 -3.07
CA LEU A 21 0.36 15.27 -3.16
C LEU A 21 1.04 15.85 -4.40
N THR A 22 2.04 15.20 -4.98
CA THR A 22 2.74 15.72 -6.17
C THR A 22 1.81 15.88 -7.37
N PRO A 23 0.90 14.92 -7.68
CA PRO A 23 -0.09 15.11 -8.75
C PRO A 23 -0.96 16.35 -8.55
N LYS A 24 -1.49 16.55 -7.33
CA LYS A 24 -2.29 17.73 -7.00
C LYS A 24 -1.49 19.03 -7.11
N GLY A 25 -0.24 19.01 -6.64
CA GLY A 25 0.66 20.15 -6.78
C GLY A 25 0.96 20.49 -8.24
N ARG A 26 1.01 19.48 -9.12
CA ARG A 26 1.17 19.67 -10.57
C ARG A 26 -0.07 20.31 -11.19
N GLU A 27 -1.25 19.83 -10.86
CA GLU A 27 -2.54 20.41 -11.31
C GLU A 27 -2.67 21.89 -10.90
N LEU A 28 -2.16 22.25 -9.73
CA LEU A 28 -2.17 23.62 -9.22
C LEU A 28 -1.01 24.49 -9.73
N GLY A 29 -0.13 23.97 -10.58
CA GLY A 29 1.04 24.69 -11.10
C GLY A 29 2.17 24.93 -10.07
N LEU A 30 2.13 24.27 -8.91
CA LEU A 30 3.13 24.39 -7.84
C LEU A 30 4.32 23.44 -8.02
N VAL A 31 4.17 22.39 -8.83
CA VAL A 31 5.22 21.40 -9.14
C VAL A 31 5.79 21.66 -10.53
N ASN A 32 7.07 22.03 -10.58
CA ASN A 32 7.79 22.24 -11.84
C ASN A 32 8.15 20.93 -12.55
N ASP A 33 8.64 21.04 -13.79
CA ASP A 33 8.93 19.88 -14.64
C ASP A 33 10.04 18.99 -14.08
N GLN A 34 11.07 19.59 -13.47
CA GLN A 34 12.17 18.84 -12.86
C GLN A 34 11.66 17.94 -11.73
N ARG A 35 10.85 18.49 -10.82
CA ARG A 35 10.29 17.72 -9.70
C ARG A 35 9.26 16.70 -10.18
N TRP A 36 8.49 17.03 -11.20
CA TRP A 36 7.57 16.09 -11.85
C TRP A 36 8.32 14.89 -12.44
N SER A 37 9.43 15.13 -13.15
CA SER A 37 10.24 14.07 -13.76
C SER A 37 10.84 13.12 -12.72
N ILE A 38 11.34 13.64 -11.60
CA ILE A 38 11.84 12.82 -10.48
C ILE A 38 10.71 11.95 -9.90
N PHE A 39 9.55 12.57 -9.66
CA PHE A 39 8.37 11.86 -9.15
C PHE A 39 7.92 10.75 -10.11
N GLU A 40 7.83 11.03 -11.40
CA GLU A 40 7.37 10.09 -12.41
C GLU A 40 8.37 8.93 -12.58
N THR A 41 9.67 9.21 -12.52
CA THR A 41 10.72 8.18 -12.51
C THR A 41 10.53 7.22 -11.34
N LYS A 42 10.39 7.75 -10.12
CA LYS A 42 10.15 6.92 -8.93
C LYS A 42 8.85 6.13 -9.03
N ARG A 43 7.74 6.78 -9.43
CA ARG A 43 6.43 6.13 -9.58
C ARG A 43 6.50 4.96 -10.55
N ASN A 44 7.14 5.16 -11.70
CA ASN A 44 7.28 4.12 -12.72
C ASN A 44 8.20 3.00 -12.24
N ALA A 45 9.29 3.32 -11.54
CA ALA A 45 10.18 2.31 -10.96
C ALA A 45 9.46 1.43 -9.92
N VAL A 46 8.64 2.01 -9.04
CA VAL A 46 7.81 1.26 -8.07
C VAL A 46 6.81 0.34 -8.78
N ALA A 47 6.14 0.84 -9.83
CA ALA A 47 5.19 0.05 -10.59
C ALA A 47 5.87 -1.13 -11.30
N ASN A 48 6.97 -0.87 -12.01
CA ASN A 48 7.73 -1.88 -12.73
C ASN A 48 8.30 -2.96 -11.80
N GLU A 49 8.83 -2.56 -10.64
CA GLU A 49 9.36 -3.49 -9.65
C GLU A 49 8.25 -4.37 -9.06
N THR A 50 7.11 -3.77 -8.73
CA THR A 50 5.94 -4.51 -8.24
C THR A 50 5.48 -5.55 -9.27
N GLU A 51 5.41 -5.18 -10.54
CA GLU A 51 5.04 -6.08 -11.63
C GLU A 51 6.08 -7.20 -11.82
N ARG A 52 7.38 -6.87 -11.79
CA ARG A 52 8.46 -7.86 -11.87
C ARG A 52 8.35 -8.91 -10.76
N LEU A 53 8.19 -8.47 -9.51
CA LEU A 53 8.08 -9.36 -8.36
C LEU A 53 6.79 -10.20 -8.37
N GLU A 54 5.70 -9.67 -8.92
CA GLU A 54 4.47 -10.43 -9.07
C GLU A 54 4.58 -11.48 -10.18
N ALA A 55 5.25 -11.15 -11.29
CA ALA A 55 5.44 -12.04 -12.43
C ALA A 55 6.41 -13.19 -12.10
N TYR A 56 7.47 -12.93 -11.34
CA TYR A 56 8.43 -13.95 -10.95
C TYR A 56 7.82 -14.95 -9.97
N LYS A 57 7.83 -16.25 -10.33
CA LYS A 57 7.29 -17.32 -9.49
C LYS A 57 8.41 -18.27 -9.03
N PHE A 58 8.52 -18.45 -7.72
CA PHE A 58 9.35 -19.49 -7.13
C PHE A 58 8.60 -20.82 -7.13
N SER A 59 9.23 -21.88 -7.61
CA SER A 59 8.74 -23.26 -7.47
C SER A 59 9.62 -24.05 -6.52
N PRO A 60 9.05 -24.85 -5.59
CA PRO A 60 9.81 -25.66 -4.64
C PRO A 60 10.93 -26.49 -5.29
N GLU A 61 10.66 -27.10 -6.43
CA GLU A 61 11.59 -27.99 -7.15
C GLU A 61 12.79 -27.28 -7.77
N LYS A 62 12.68 -25.96 -8.03
CA LYS A 62 13.73 -25.17 -8.71
C LYS A 62 14.43 -24.17 -7.80
N THR A 63 13.93 -24.01 -6.57
CA THR A 63 14.48 -23.06 -5.60
C THR A 63 15.41 -23.81 -4.67
N ASP A 64 16.59 -23.26 -4.42
CA ASP A 64 17.49 -23.80 -3.40
C ASP A 64 16.79 -23.74 -2.02
N GLN A 65 16.51 -24.92 -1.45
CA GLN A 65 15.78 -25.01 -0.19
C GLN A 65 16.59 -24.54 1.01
N ALA A 66 17.93 -24.61 0.96
CA ALA A 66 18.77 -24.10 2.05
C ALA A 66 18.70 -22.56 2.09
N VAL A 67 18.77 -21.91 0.93
CA VAL A 67 18.59 -20.45 0.82
C VAL A 67 17.16 -20.05 1.17
N ALA A 68 16.17 -20.82 0.72
CA ALA A 68 14.77 -20.59 1.08
C ALA A 68 14.55 -20.66 2.60
N GLU A 69 15.11 -21.66 3.28
CA GLU A 69 15.01 -21.77 4.75
C GLU A 69 15.71 -20.61 5.46
N GLN A 70 16.87 -20.16 4.97
CA GLN A 70 17.58 -19.01 5.51
C GLN A 70 16.76 -17.71 5.40
N VAL A 71 16.12 -17.46 4.24
CA VAL A 71 15.38 -16.22 3.97
C VAL A 71 13.97 -16.26 4.53
N LEU A 72 13.26 -17.37 4.35
CA LEU A 72 11.85 -17.51 4.70
C LEU A 72 11.63 -18.04 6.13
N GLY A 73 12.66 -18.64 6.75
CA GLY A 73 12.59 -19.35 8.03
C GLY A 73 11.97 -20.76 7.93
N GLU A 74 11.53 -21.18 6.75
CA GLU A 74 10.97 -22.50 6.46
C GLU A 74 11.17 -22.86 4.97
N PRO A 75 11.13 -24.15 4.60
CA PRO A 75 11.26 -24.54 3.20
C PRO A 75 10.07 -24.05 2.38
N LEU A 76 10.32 -23.79 1.10
CA LEU A 76 9.27 -23.35 0.17
C LEU A 76 8.40 -24.57 -0.22
N LYS A 77 7.16 -24.61 0.26
CA LYS A 77 6.24 -25.76 0.06
C LYS A 77 5.38 -25.68 -1.19
N LYS A 78 5.12 -24.48 -1.71
CA LYS A 78 4.22 -24.24 -2.85
C LYS A 78 4.76 -23.15 -3.75
N VAL A 79 4.29 -23.15 -4.99
CA VAL A 79 4.58 -22.07 -5.94
C VAL A 79 4.02 -20.76 -5.38
N SER A 80 4.85 -19.72 -5.32
CA SER A 80 4.48 -18.38 -4.81
C SER A 80 5.21 -17.31 -5.62
N SER A 81 4.60 -16.13 -5.80
CA SER A 81 5.33 -15.00 -6.41
C SER A 81 6.40 -14.45 -5.47
N ALA A 82 7.38 -13.74 -6.01
CA ALA A 82 8.33 -13.01 -5.18
C ALA A 82 7.60 -11.97 -4.30
N LEU A 83 6.56 -11.32 -4.85
CA LEU A 83 5.69 -10.41 -4.11
C LEU A 83 4.92 -11.11 -2.97
N ASP A 84 4.43 -12.33 -3.18
CA ASP A 84 3.77 -13.13 -2.14
C ASP A 84 4.73 -13.48 -1.00
N LEU A 85 5.98 -13.80 -1.31
CA LEU A 85 7.01 -14.08 -0.31
C LEU A 85 7.38 -12.81 0.47
N LEU A 86 7.46 -11.65 -0.18
CA LEU A 86 7.72 -10.36 0.46
C LEU A 86 6.60 -9.92 1.42
N ARG A 87 5.37 -10.45 1.28
CA ARG A 87 4.29 -10.24 2.27
C ARG A 87 4.56 -10.93 3.61
N ARG A 88 5.48 -11.90 3.66
CA ARG A 88 5.82 -12.59 4.92
C ARG A 88 6.53 -11.61 5.85
N PRO A 89 6.21 -11.60 7.15
CA PRO A 89 6.74 -10.61 8.09
C PRO A 89 8.28 -10.62 8.16
N ASN A 90 8.88 -11.81 8.08
CA ASN A 90 10.33 -12.03 8.23
C ASN A 90 11.12 -11.85 6.94
N VAL A 91 10.47 -11.55 5.82
CA VAL A 91 11.14 -11.36 4.52
C VAL A 91 11.25 -9.88 4.24
N ASP A 92 12.46 -9.41 3.97
CA ASP A 92 12.73 -8.07 3.46
C ASP A 92 13.18 -8.13 1.99
N TYR A 93 13.41 -6.96 1.40
CA TYR A 93 13.77 -6.86 -0.01
C TYR A 93 15.14 -7.49 -0.30
N ASP A 94 16.11 -7.33 0.60
CA ASP A 94 17.46 -7.88 0.42
C ASP A 94 17.49 -9.41 0.56
N GLY A 95 16.68 -9.96 1.49
CA GLY A 95 16.44 -11.39 1.58
C GLY A 95 15.77 -11.94 0.31
N LEU A 96 14.83 -11.19 -0.29
CA LEU A 96 14.22 -11.58 -1.55
C LEU A 96 15.22 -11.61 -2.70
N LEU A 97 16.12 -10.62 -2.80
CA LEU A 97 17.22 -10.61 -3.78
C LEU A 97 18.16 -11.80 -3.60
N THR A 98 18.48 -12.14 -2.35
CA THR A 98 19.27 -13.35 -2.02
C THR A 98 18.60 -14.60 -2.56
N LEU A 99 17.27 -14.71 -2.43
CA LEU A 99 16.51 -15.84 -2.95
C LEU A 99 16.42 -15.86 -4.48
N LEU A 100 16.39 -14.69 -5.13
CA LEU A 100 16.43 -14.54 -6.58
C LEU A 100 17.82 -14.85 -7.17
N ALA A 101 18.86 -14.87 -6.32
CA ALA A 101 20.26 -14.89 -6.75
C ALA A 101 20.61 -13.71 -7.68
N GLU A 102 20.08 -12.52 -7.35
CA GLU A 102 20.30 -11.28 -8.10
C GLU A 102 20.91 -10.19 -7.21
N ASP A 103 21.88 -9.46 -7.76
CA ASP A 103 22.48 -8.29 -7.09
C ASP A 103 21.86 -6.96 -7.55
N ASN A 104 20.94 -6.99 -8.51
CA ASN A 104 20.37 -5.78 -9.10
C ASN A 104 19.28 -5.17 -8.22
N LYS A 105 19.71 -4.39 -7.23
CA LYS A 105 18.83 -3.63 -6.35
C LYS A 105 18.34 -2.36 -7.05
N VAL A 106 17.03 -2.15 -7.02
CA VAL A 106 16.43 -0.84 -7.36
C VAL A 106 16.86 0.22 -6.33
N ALA A 107 16.56 1.50 -6.59
CA ALA A 107 16.83 2.54 -5.60
C ALA A 107 16.15 2.23 -4.25
N ASP A 108 16.78 2.60 -3.13
CA ASP A 108 16.31 2.23 -1.80
C ASP A 108 14.88 2.74 -1.52
N ASP A 109 14.53 3.94 -2.01
CA ASP A 109 13.19 4.51 -1.88
C ASP A 109 12.12 3.74 -2.68
N VAL A 110 12.52 3.10 -3.79
CA VAL A 110 11.66 2.20 -4.57
C VAL A 110 11.48 0.88 -3.83
N ALA A 111 12.58 0.27 -3.35
CA ALA A 111 12.54 -1.00 -2.61
C ALA A 111 11.73 -0.88 -1.31
N GLU A 112 11.92 0.21 -0.57
CA GLU A 112 11.14 0.54 0.62
C GLU A 112 9.66 0.68 0.27
N GLN A 113 9.33 1.46 -0.76
CA GLN A 113 7.94 1.70 -1.13
C GLN A 113 7.23 0.41 -1.57
N VAL A 114 7.89 -0.44 -2.36
CA VAL A 114 7.36 -1.75 -2.76
C VAL A 114 7.15 -2.64 -1.54
N THR A 115 8.11 -2.67 -0.61
CA THR A 115 8.03 -3.47 0.62
C THR A 115 6.86 -3.03 1.50
N ILE A 116 6.72 -1.71 1.74
CA ILE A 116 5.66 -1.15 2.56
C ILE A 116 4.29 -1.40 1.89
N GLN A 117 4.15 -1.12 0.60
CA GLN A 117 2.89 -1.38 -0.13
C GLN A 117 2.49 -2.85 -0.04
N THR A 118 3.46 -3.75 -0.19
CA THR A 118 3.25 -5.20 -0.15
C THR A 118 2.84 -5.68 1.24
N LYS A 119 3.59 -5.32 2.29
CA LYS A 119 3.33 -5.76 3.67
C LYS A 119 2.03 -5.19 4.23
N TYR A 120 1.66 -3.97 3.84
CA TYR A 120 0.46 -3.30 4.36
C TYR A 120 -0.75 -3.37 3.43
N ALA A 121 -0.65 -4.01 2.25
CA ALA A 121 -1.73 -4.07 1.26
C ALA A 121 -3.10 -4.45 1.85
N GLY A 122 -3.15 -5.50 2.68
CA GLY A 122 -4.41 -5.93 3.31
C GLY A 122 -5.01 -4.89 4.27
N TYR A 123 -4.16 -4.20 5.04
CA TYR A 123 -4.61 -3.15 5.95
C TYR A 123 -5.01 -1.88 5.22
N ILE A 124 -4.27 -1.52 4.16
CA ILE A 124 -4.57 -0.40 3.27
C ILE A 124 -5.93 -0.62 2.59
N ASN A 125 -6.16 -1.82 2.04
CA ASN A 125 -7.44 -2.16 1.41
C ASN A 125 -8.61 -2.10 2.41
N ARG A 126 -8.41 -2.56 3.64
CA ARG A 126 -9.42 -2.44 4.70
C ARG A 126 -9.74 -0.98 5.02
N GLN A 127 -8.71 -0.13 5.20
CA GLN A 127 -8.91 1.29 5.43
C GLN A 127 -9.61 1.98 4.25
N GLN A 128 -9.27 1.59 3.01
CA GLN A 128 -9.92 2.15 1.83
C GLN A 128 -11.42 1.82 1.81
N ASN A 129 -11.81 0.58 2.15
CA ASN A 129 -13.22 0.20 2.25
C ASN A 129 -13.96 0.98 3.35
N GLU A 130 -13.31 1.27 4.47
CA GLU A 130 -13.86 2.11 5.54
C GLU A 130 -14.06 3.56 5.07
N ILE A 131 -13.07 4.14 4.39
CA ILE A 131 -13.17 5.48 3.77
C ILE A 131 -14.34 5.54 2.79
N ASP A 132 -14.46 4.55 1.92
CA ASP A 132 -15.50 4.55 0.89
C ASP A 132 -16.90 4.46 1.51
N ARG A 133 -17.04 3.72 2.62
CA ARG A 133 -18.29 3.67 3.40
C ARG A 133 -18.59 5.01 4.06
N LEU A 134 -17.61 5.65 4.68
CA LEU A 134 -17.77 6.96 5.31
C LEU A 134 -18.15 8.04 4.29
N LYS A 135 -17.45 8.08 3.15
CA LYS A 135 -17.77 9.02 2.06
C LYS A 135 -19.20 8.86 1.57
N ARG A 136 -19.69 7.62 1.40
CA ARG A 136 -21.09 7.37 1.02
C ARG A 136 -22.04 8.03 2.03
N ASN A 137 -21.79 7.85 3.32
CA ASN A 137 -22.59 8.47 4.37
C ASN A 137 -22.50 10.00 4.34
N GLU A 138 -21.31 10.58 4.21
CA GLU A 138 -21.11 12.04 4.14
C GLU A 138 -21.80 12.67 2.93
N THR A 139 -21.84 11.97 1.80
CA THR A 139 -22.53 12.42 0.59
C THR A 139 -24.03 12.08 0.58
N THR A 140 -24.53 11.39 1.61
CA THR A 140 -25.96 11.07 1.70
C THR A 140 -26.72 12.33 2.09
N VAL A 141 -27.43 12.91 1.11
CA VAL A 141 -28.28 14.07 1.33
C VAL A 141 -29.50 13.63 2.14
N LEU A 142 -29.73 14.27 3.29
CA LEU A 142 -30.99 14.15 4.01
C LEU A 142 -31.99 15.17 3.44
N PRO A 143 -33.28 14.80 3.30
CA PRO A 143 -34.31 15.78 2.95
C PRO A 143 -34.32 16.94 3.94
N ASP A 144 -34.40 18.18 3.45
CA ASP A 144 -34.42 19.38 4.30
C ASP A 144 -35.66 19.41 5.23
N ASP A 145 -36.71 18.69 4.86
CA ASP A 145 -37.98 18.55 5.57
C ASP A 145 -38.11 17.23 6.35
N LEU A 146 -37.00 16.50 6.55
CA LEU A 146 -37.01 15.22 7.24
C LEU A 146 -37.50 15.35 8.69
N ASP A 147 -38.65 14.73 8.99
CA ASP A 147 -39.15 14.63 10.35
C ASP A 147 -38.47 13.48 11.12
N TYR A 148 -37.45 13.80 11.92
CA TYR A 148 -36.75 12.84 12.80
C TYR A 148 -37.68 12.12 13.78
N LYS A 149 -38.89 12.65 14.01
CA LYS A 149 -39.92 12.03 14.86
C LYS A 149 -40.49 10.74 14.27
N GLU A 150 -40.49 10.63 12.94
CA GLU A 150 -41.05 9.49 12.20
C GLU A 150 -39.99 8.41 11.91
N VAL A 151 -38.72 8.68 12.21
CA VAL A 151 -37.61 7.74 11.98
C VAL A 151 -37.61 6.66 13.07
N ARG A 152 -38.13 5.47 12.70
CA ARG A 152 -38.16 4.30 13.58
C ARG A 152 -36.74 3.86 13.96
N GLY A 153 -36.50 3.70 15.27
CA GLY A 153 -35.21 3.23 15.80
C GLY A 153 -34.25 4.33 16.23
N LEU A 154 -34.60 5.61 16.05
CA LEU A 154 -33.90 6.71 16.71
C LEU A 154 -34.32 6.78 18.19
N SER A 155 -33.35 6.85 19.10
CA SER A 155 -33.64 7.07 20.52
C SER A 155 -33.98 8.54 20.78
N ASN A 156 -34.62 8.81 21.92
CA ASN A 156 -34.94 10.19 22.34
C ASN A 156 -33.70 11.03 22.68
N GLU A 157 -32.52 10.43 22.87
CA GLU A 157 -31.25 11.17 23.11
C GLU A 157 -30.59 11.66 21.82
N VAL A 158 -30.96 11.06 20.69
CA VAL A 158 -30.41 11.37 19.35
C VAL A 158 -31.37 12.28 18.55
N ARG A 159 -32.60 12.47 19.06
CA ARG A 159 -33.68 13.23 18.44
C ARG A 159 -33.73 14.68 18.91
#